data_AF-A0A388Q139-F1
#
_entry.id   AF-A0A388Q139-F1
#
_cell.length_a   1.000
_cell.length_b   1.000
_cell.length_c   1.000
_cell.angle_alpha   90.00
_cell.angle_beta   90.00
_cell.angle_gamma   90.00
#
_symmetry.space_group_name_H-M   'P 1'
#
loop_
_entity.id
_entity.type
_entity.pdbx_description
1 polymer ?
#
loop_
_entity_poly.entity_id
_entity_poly.type
_entity_poly.pdbx_seq_one_letter_code
_entity_poly.pdbx_strand_id
1 'polypeptide(L)'
;MKHLFLFLFILTATFATRAQEFENMSPVRQQIHDKPVSKLTRIEVIEDTLVFLADSMYFSALDESRIDGSYEFIRVFKSLIKNPASFDAPLTKLNEKIKIIVAPDNSFKIYNWEIIRNAVERRYYGIIQTKKGDILPLIDVSEQVIRGAEDSVFAHSRWYGNLYYNIMMKESNGAPIYFLFGWNGNSMNSDRKMVDAFTFDRQGQAVFGAPVFNVIDRGKRKKNQPHGIGI
;
A
#
# COMPACT_ATOMS: atom_id res chain seq x y z
N MET A 1 14.36 83.36 1.64
CA MET A 1 13.88 82.40 0.62
C MET A 1 14.01 81.01 1.24
N LYS A 2 12.96 80.55 1.93
CA LYS A 2 11.88 79.69 1.44
C LYS A 2 12.29 78.21 1.34
N HIS A 3 11.87 77.49 2.39
CA HIS A 3 11.43 76.10 2.48
C HIS A 3 12.43 74.97 2.17
N LEU A 4 12.76 74.19 3.21
CA LEU A 4 12.88 72.75 3.06
C LEU A 4 12.20 72.05 4.25
N PHE A 5 11.07 71.43 3.91
CA PHE A 5 10.37 70.39 4.67
C PHE A 5 11.31 69.22 4.98
N LEU A 6 11.05 68.44 6.03
CA LEU A 6 10.20 67.25 5.95
C LEU A 6 10.37 66.35 7.19
N PHE A 7 9.25 66.19 7.90
CA PHE A 7 8.82 65.08 8.75
C PHE A 7 9.82 63.96 9.13
N LEU A 8 10.07 63.89 10.44
CA LEU A 8 10.60 62.73 11.14
C LEU A 8 9.55 61.59 11.07
N PHE A 9 9.80 60.59 10.22
CA PHE A 9 8.99 59.38 10.13
C PHE A 9 9.34 58.46 11.32
N ILE A 10 8.52 58.50 12.37
CA ILE A 10 8.53 57.45 13.40
C ILE A 10 7.85 56.23 12.77
N LEU A 11 8.64 55.36 12.14
CA LEU A 11 8.19 54.05 11.71
C LEU A 11 8.27 53.11 12.92
N THR A 12 7.27 53.16 13.80
CA THR A 12 7.01 52.04 14.71
C THR A 12 6.57 50.87 13.85
N ALA A 13 7.52 49.99 13.53
CA ALA A 13 7.21 48.69 12.97
C ALA A 13 6.49 47.88 14.05
N THR A 14 5.18 48.07 14.18
CA THR A 14 4.29 47.06 14.75
C THR A 14 4.26 45.90 13.75
N PHE A 15 5.32 45.10 13.74
CA PHE A 15 5.17 43.68 13.40
C PHE A 15 4.31 43.08 14.51
N ALA A 16 2.99 43.31 14.42
CA ALA A 16 2.05 42.36 14.95
C ALA A 16 2.33 41.09 14.16
N THR A 17 3.12 40.21 14.76
CA THR A 17 3.16 38.80 14.43
C THR A 17 1.71 38.34 14.40
N ARG A 18 1.11 38.34 13.20
CA ARG A 18 0.19 37.26 12.86
C ARG A 18 1.05 36.01 12.75
N ALA A 19 1.49 35.51 13.91
CA ALA A 19 1.56 34.09 14.06
C ALA A 19 0.12 33.66 13.76
N GLN A 20 -0.11 33.08 12.59
CA GLN A 20 -1.19 32.13 12.51
C GLN A 20 -0.88 31.15 13.63
N GLU A 21 -1.60 31.28 14.74
CA GLU A 21 -1.89 30.14 15.57
C GLU A 21 -2.31 29.08 14.57
N PHE A 22 -1.40 28.14 14.34
CA PHE A 22 -1.76 26.87 13.75
C PHE A 22 -2.67 26.31 14.82
N GLU A 23 -3.95 26.66 14.75
CA GLU A 23 -4.97 25.98 15.52
C GLU A 23 -4.69 24.52 15.21
N ASN A 24 -4.28 23.77 16.23
CA ASN A 24 -4.40 22.33 16.23
C ASN A 24 -5.90 22.04 16.16
N MET A 25 -6.53 22.32 15.02
CA MET A 25 -7.64 21.53 14.56
C MET A 25 -7.05 20.15 14.39
N SER A 26 -7.04 19.37 15.48
CA SER A 26 -7.25 17.95 15.33
C SER A 26 -8.42 17.85 14.36
N PRO A 27 -8.23 17.24 13.17
CA PRO A 27 -9.31 17.13 12.21
C PRO A 27 -10.51 16.64 13.01
N VAL A 28 -11.61 17.41 13.01
CA VAL A 28 -12.86 17.00 13.66
C VAL A 28 -13.04 15.55 13.27
N ARG A 29 -13.10 14.63 14.25
CA ARG A 29 -13.25 13.20 13.99
C ARG A 29 -14.47 13.05 13.12
N GLN A 30 -14.27 12.99 11.81
CA GLN A 30 -15.34 12.82 10.88
C GLN A 30 -15.83 11.41 11.09
N GLN A 31 -17.14 11.30 11.29
CA GLN A 31 -17.80 10.03 11.37
C GLN A 31 -17.58 9.29 10.04
N ILE A 32 -16.85 8.18 10.07
CA ILE A 32 -16.51 7.39 8.88
C ILE A 32 -17.68 6.49 8.46
N HIS A 33 -18.35 5.88 9.44
CA HIS A 33 -19.60 5.15 9.25
C HIS A 33 -20.80 5.96 9.74
N ASP A 34 -21.84 6.09 8.90
CA ASP A 34 -23.03 6.92 9.14
C ASP A 34 -24.00 6.41 10.23
N LYS A 35 -23.52 5.61 11.18
CA LYS A 35 -24.27 5.14 12.34
C LYS A 35 -23.58 5.45 13.68
N PRO A 36 -24.34 5.59 14.78
CA PRO A 36 -23.75 5.86 16.09
C PRO A 36 -22.72 4.81 16.49
N VAL A 37 -21.67 5.22 17.21
CA VAL A 37 -20.58 4.34 17.67
C VAL A 37 -21.10 3.12 18.43
N SER A 38 -22.17 3.28 19.22
CA SER A 38 -22.81 2.20 19.97
C SER A 38 -23.47 1.10 19.11
N LYS A 39 -23.67 1.36 17.80
CA LYS A 39 -24.25 0.43 16.83
C LYS A 39 -23.21 -0.11 15.82
N LEU A 40 -21.94 0.27 15.97
CA LEU A 40 -20.86 -0.28 15.16
C LEU A 40 -20.51 -1.69 15.64
N THR A 41 -20.28 -2.58 14.68
CA THR A 41 -19.63 -3.86 14.93
C THR A 41 -18.17 -3.62 15.32
N ARG A 42 -17.54 -4.63 15.93
CA ARG A 42 -16.10 -4.55 16.26
C ARG A 42 -15.23 -4.31 15.02
N ILE A 43 -15.59 -4.87 13.87
CA ILE A 43 -14.84 -4.67 12.62
C ILE A 43 -14.95 -3.22 12.15
N GLU A 44 -16.14 -2.62 12.17
CA GLU A 44 -16.33 -1.23 11.72
C GLU A 44 -15.62 -0.23 12.64
N VAL A 45 -15.59 -0.47 13.96
CA VAL A 45 -14.79 0.36 14.89
C VAL A 45 -13.29 0.31 14.55
N ILE A 46 -12.78 -0.88 14.20
CA ILE A 46 -11.39 -1.05 13.77
C ILE A 46 -11.18 -0.37 12.41
N GLU A 47 -12.12 -0.50 11.48
CA GLU A 47 -12.09 0.16 10.17
C GLU A 47 -12.01 1.69 10.30
N ASP A 48 -12.85 2.30 11.14
CA ASP A 48 -12.82 3.75 11.42
C ASP A 48 -11.44 4.20 11.89
N THR A 49 -10.84 3.42 12.80
CA THR A 49 -9.51 3.70 13.33
C THR A 49 -8.45 3.59 12.23
N LEU A 50 -8.53 2.57 11.38
CA LEU A 50 -7.58 2.38 10.28
C LEU A 50 -7.71 3.45 9.21
N VAL A 51 -8.92 3.89 8.88
CA VAL A 51 -9.16 4.97 7.92
C VAL A 51 -8.54 6.27 8.43
N PHE A 52 -8.74 6.59 9.71
CA PHE A 52 -8.11 7.74 10.35
C PHE A 52 -6.57 7.66 10.31
N LEU A 53 -6.00 6.51 10.69
CA LEU A 53 -4.55 6.31 10.69
C LEU A 53 -3.96 6.33 9.28
N ALA A 54 -4.69 5.86 8.27
CA ALA A 54 -4.27 5.92 6.88
C ALA A 54 -4.10 7.36 6.39
N ASP A 55 -4.91 8.31 6.88
CA ASP A 55 -4.73 9.72 6.53
C ASP A 55 -3.42 10.27 7.10
N SER A 56 -3.09 9.97 8.36
CA SER A 56 -1.78 10.33 8.94
C SER A 56 -0.63 9.66 8.19
N MET A 57 -0.82 8.41 7.77
CA MET A 57 0.16 7.61 7.04
C MET A 57 0.50 8.21 5.67
N TYR A 58 -0.47 8.79 4.94
CA TYR A 58 -0.25 9.33 3.60
C TYR A 58 -0.02 10.85 3.55
N PHE A 59 -0.69 11.62 4.41
CA PHE A 59 -0.78 13.08 4.26
C PHE A 59 0.00 13.88 5.30
N SER A 60 0.69 13.22 6.25
CA SER A 60 1.57 13.93 7.17
C SER A 60 2.71 14.64 6.43
N ALA A 61 2.97 15.89 6.81
CA ALA A 61 3.96 16.74 6.15
C ALA A 61 5.39 16.21 6.29
N LEU A 62 5.73 15.68 7.47
CA LEU A 62 7.06 15.15 7.77
C LEU A 62 7.13 13.66 7.42
N ASP A 63 8.23 13.27 6.78
CA ASP A 63 8.55 11.89 6.39
C ASP A 63 8.49 10.94 7.60
N GLU A 64 9.07 11.35 8.73
CA GLU A 64 9.05 10.61 10.00
C GLU A 64 7.62 10.37 10.51
N SER A 65 6.75 11.37 10.42
CA SER A 65 5.35 11.25 10.87
C SER A 65 4.55 10.26 10.00
N ARG A 66 4.85 10.17 8.70
CA ARG A 66 4.26 9.14 7.83
C ARG A 66 4.72 7.73 8.24
N ILE A 67 6.00 7.58 8.59
CA ILE A 67 6.57 6.32 9.07
C ILE A 67 5.95 5.92 10.40
N ASP A 68 5.84 6.83 11.37
CA ASP A 68 5.22 6.56 12.66
C ASP A 68 3.73 6.21 12.51
N GLY A 69 3.01 6.96 11.68
CA GLY A 69 1.63 6.66 11.32
C GLY A 69 1.48 5.27 10.70
N SER A 70 2.44 4.84 9.88
CA SER A 70 2.45 3.49 9.31
C SER A 70 2.61 2.40 10.37
N TYR A 71 3.41 2.62 11.42
CA TYR A 71 3.57 1.66 12.51
C TYR A 71 2.29 1.53 13.34
N GLU A 72 1.62 2.65 13.63
CA GLU A 72 0.32 2.63 14.31
C GLU A 72 -0.75 1.95 13.45
N PHE A 73 -0.79 2.26 12.15
CA PHE A 73 -1.69 1.59 11.21
C PHE A 73 -1.48 0.08 11.23
N ILE A 74 -0.23 -0.40 11.11
CA ILE A 74 0.11 -1.83 11.13
C ILE A 74 -0.30 -2.48 12.46
N ARG A 75 -0.13 -1.80 13.59
CA ARG A 75 -0.50 -2.30 14.92
C ARG A 75 -2.00 -2.58 14.99
N VAL A 76 -2.83 -1.62 14.57
CA VAL A 76 -4.29 -1.77 14.53
C VAL A 76 -4.70 -2.78 13.45
N PHE A 77 -4.05 -2.77 12.30
CA PHE A 77 -4.36 -3.65 11.17
C PHE A 77 -4.17 -5.12 11.54
N LYS A 78 -3.13 -5.45 12.32
CA LYS A 78 -2.95 -6.80 12.89
C LYS A 78 -4.14 -7.28 13.70
N SER A 79 -4.87 -6.38 14.37
CA SER A 79 -6.09 -6.73 15.12
C SER A 79 -7.28 -7.01 14.21
N LEU A 80 -7.36 -6.32 13.05
CA LEU A 80 -8.38 -6.55 12.03
C LEU A 80 -8.26 -7.96 11.45
N ILE A 81 -7.10 -8.31 10.88
CA ILE A 81 -6.89 -9.57 10.16
C ILE A 81 -6.92 -10.81 11.05
N LYS A 82 -6.66 -10.65 12.36
CA LYS A 82 -6.79 -11.73 13.35
C LYS A 82 -8.25 -12.06 13.69
N ASN A 83 -9.19 -11.16 13.38
CA ASN A 83 -10.61 -11.45 13.52
C ASN A 83 -11.08 -12.25 12.29
N PRO A 84 -11.57 -13.50 12.44
CA PRO A 84 -12.01 -14.30 11.29
C PRO A 84 -13.09 -13.61 10.44
N ALA A 85 -13.94 -12.79 11.05
CA ALA A 85 -14.98 -12.04 10.35
C ALA A 85 -14.42 -10.97 9.40
N SER A 86 -13.13 -10.62 9.50
CA SER A 86 -12.49 -9.67 8.57
C SER A 86 -12.43 -10.19 7.14
N PHE A 87 -12.39 -11.52 6.95
CA PHE A 87 -12.38 -12.10 5.61
C PHE A 87 -13.68 -11.82 4.86
N ASP A 88 -14.83 -11.85 5.51
CA ASP A 88 -16.12 -11.58 4.85
C ASP A 88 -16.54 -10.10 4.94
N ALA A 89 -15.88 -9.31 5.79
CA ALA A 89 -16.17 -7.89 5.91
C ALA A 89 -15.90 -7.13 4.60
N PRO A 90 -16.79 -6.20 4.19
CA PRO A 90 -16.62 -5.45 2.95
C PRO A 90 -15.45 -4.48 3.00
N LEU A 91 -15.22 -3.84 4.15
CA LEU A 91 -14.13 -2.89 4.40
C LEU A 91 -14.05 -1.77 3.34
N THR A 92 -15.20 -1.30 2.87
CA THR A 92 -15.29 -0.35 1.74
C THR A 92 -14.55 0.95 2.04
N LYS A 93 -14.64 1.47 3.27
CA LYS A 93 -14.00 2.74 3.65
C LYS A 93 -12.50 2.59 3.74
N LEU A 94 -12.03 1.46 4.28
CA LEU A 94 -10.61 1.15 4.27
C LEU A 94 -10.08 0.88 2.86
N ASN A 95 -10.87 0.28 1.97
CA ASN A 95 -10.50 0.04 0.57
C ASN A 95 -10.34 1.34 -0.25
N GLU A 96 -10.96 2.44 0.18
CA GLU A 96 -10.72 3.77 -0.39
C GLU A 96 -9.32 4.30 -0.04
N LYS A 97 -8.71 3.81 1.06
CA LYS A 97 -7.39 4.25 1.56
C LYS A 97 -6.25 3.29 1.18
N ILE A 98 -6.48 1.99 1.29
CA ILE A 98 -5.53 0.93 0.90
C ILE A 98 -6.20 0.02 -0.13
N LYS A 99 -5.44 -0.68 -0.95
CA LYS A 99 -6.03 -1.63 -1.91
C LYS A 99 -6.38 -2.94 -1.19
N ILE A 100 -7.66 -3.28 -1.22
CA ILE A 100 -8.20 -4.57 -0.77
C ILE A 100 -8.72 -5.29 -1.99
N ILE A 101 -8.01 -6.33 -2.41
CA ILE A 101 -8.31 -7.10 -3.61
C ILE A 101 -8.80 -8.48 -3.22
N VAL A 102 -10.00 -8.84 -3.65
CA VAL A 102 -10.57 -10.18 -3.43
C VAL A 102 -10.29 -11.04 -4.65
N ALA A 103 -9.84 -12.27 -4.43
CA ALA A 103 -9.66 -13.23 -5.53
C ALA A 103 -10.99 -13.51 -6.26
N PRO A 104 -11.00 -13.72 -7.59
CA PRO A 104 -12.24 -13.96 -8.35
C PRO A 104 -13.07 -15.16 -7.87
N ASP A 105 -12.43 -16.15 -7.25
CA ASP A 105 -13.05 -17.33 -6.65
C ASP A 105 -13.31 -17.18 -5.14
N ASN A 106 -13.09 -15.98 -4.59
CA ASN A 106 -13.22 -15.66 -3.17
C ASN A 106 -12.36 -16.56 -2.24
N SER A 107 -11.23 -17.08 -2.74
CA SER A 107 -10.34 -17.96 -1.98
C SER A 107 -9.38 -17.22 -1.03
N PHE A 108 -9.01 -15.98 -1.37
CA PHE A 108 -8.16 -15.12 -0.56
C PHE A 108 -8.45 -13.62 -0.79
N LYS A 109 -7.94 -12.78 0.10
CA LYS A 109 -7.86 -11.33 -0.02
C LYS A 109 -6.41 -10.87 0.04
N ILE A 110 -6.06 -9.84 -0.72
CA ILE A 110 -4.79 -9.12 -0.61
C ILE A 110 -5.10 -7.73 -0.06
N TYR A 111 -4.46 -7.37 1.05
CA TYR A 111 -4.43 -6.02 1.57
C TYR A 111 -3.08 -5.42 1.20
N ASN A 112 -3.07 -4.28 0.51
CA ASN A 112 -1.85 -3.75 -0.09
C ASN A 112 -1.85 -2.22 -0.10
N TRP A 113 -0.73 -1.65 0.35
CA TRP A 113 -0.51 -0.21 0.42
C TRP A 113 0.98 0.10 0.31
N GLU A 114 1.30 1.38 0.24
CA GLU A 114 2.68 1.86 0.21
C GLU A 114 2.90 2.99 1.21
N ILE A 115 4.16 3.23 1.55
CA ILE A 115 4.60 4.42 2.29
C ILE A 115 5.65 5.11 1.45
N ILE A 116 5.37 6.36 1.09
CA ILE A 116 6.35 7.24 0.46
C ILE A 116 7.21 7.83 1.59
N ARG A 117 8.41 7.28 1.74
CA ARG A 117 9.35 7.72 2.79
C ARG A 117 9.91 9.08 2.44
N ASN A 118 10.35 9.28 1.20
CA ASN A 118 10.81 10.56 0.66
C ASN A 118 10.52 10.60 -0.85
N ALA A 119 11.08 11.58 -1.57
CA ALA A 119 10.83 11.77 -2.99
C ALA A 119 11.16 10.54 -3.88
N VAL A 120 12.14 9.73 -3.46
CA VAL A 120 12.67 8.62 -4.27
C VAL A 120 12.44 7.25 -3.64
N GLU A 121 12.20 7.18 -2.34
CA GLU A 121 12.09 5.93 -1.59
C GLU A 121 10.63 5.60 -1.27
N ARG A 122 10.22 4.39 -1.68
CA ARG A 122 8.90 3.82 -1.41
C ARG A 122 9.07 2.47 -0.76
N ARG A 123 8.21 2.18 0.21
CA ARG A 123 8.09 0.85 0.79
C ARG A 123 6.68 0.32 0.60
N TYR A 124 6.58 -0.87 0.03
CA TYR A 124 5.34 -1.58 -0.16
C TYR A 124 5.03 -2.46 1.04
N TYR A 125 3.74 -2.59 1.32
CA TYR A 125 3.23 -3.48 2.34
C TYR A 125 2.12 -4.31 1.73
N GLY A 126 2.14 -5.60 2.03
CA GLY A 126 1.16 -6.55 1.54
C GLY A 126 0.88 -7.61 2.57
N ILE A 127 -0.36 -8.04 2.68
CA ILE A 127 -0.77 -9.20 3.48
C ILE A 127 -1.81 -9.97 2.67
N ILE A 128 -1.62 -11.28 2.56
CA ILE A 128 -2.63 -12.19 2.02
C ILE A 128 -3.35 -12.84 3.19
N GLN A 129 -4.68 -12.78 3.17
CA GLN A 129 -5.55 -13.53 4.09
C GLN A 129 -6.31 -14.57 3.28
N THR A 130 -6.14 -15.85 3.60
CA THR A 130 -6.90 -16.92 2.95
C THR A 130 -8.27 -17.07 3.61
N LYS A 131 -9.24 -17.62 2.88
CA LYS A 131 -10.56 -17.96 3.44
C LYS A 131 -10.47 -18.98 4.59
N LYS A 132 -9.40 -19.78 4.63
CA LYS A 132 -9.11 -20.72 5.73
C LYS A 132 -8.61 -20.04 7.00
N GLY A 133 -8.24 -18.75 6.90
CA GLY A 133 -7.73 -17.95 8.01
C GLY A 133 -6.21 -17.84 8.06
N ASP A 134 -5.48 -18.35 7.06
CA ASP A 134 -4.03 -18.18 6.99
C ASP A 134 -3.71 -16.72 6.69
N ILE A 135 -2.65 -16.20 7.32
CA ILE A 135 -2.19 -14.83 7.15
C ILE A 135 -0.74 -14.89 6.69
N LEU A 136 -0.49 -14.45 5.45
CA LEU A 136 0.83 -14.45 4.83
C LEU A 136 1.29 -13.01 4.61
N PRO A 137 2.16 -12.46 5.47
CA PRO A 137 2.78 -11.16 5.23
C PRO A 137 3.68 -11.20 4.00
N LEU A 138 3.63 -10.13 3.20
CA LEU A 138 4.52 -9.91 2.07
C LEU A 138 5.67 -9.00 2.52
N ILE A 139 6.89 -9.53 2.46
CA ILE A 139 8.10 -8.83 2.87
C ILE A 139 8.73 -8.20 1.64
N ASP A 140 8.59 -6.88 1.53
CA ASP A 140 9.12 -6.08 0.44
C ASP A 140 10.65 -6.13 0.36
N VAL A 141 11.17 -6.50 -0.81
CA VAL A 141 12.59 -6.49 -1.17
C VAL A 141 12.86 -5.67 -2.43
N SER A 142 11.95 -4.79 -2.85
CA SER A 142 12.05 -3.95 -4.05
C SER A 142 13.42 -3.25 -4.17
N GLU A 143 13.92 -2.65 -3.08
CA GLU A 143 15.21 -1.96 -3.05
C GLU A 143 16.41 -2.89 -3.27
N GLN A 144 16.27 -4.18 -2.96
CA GLN A 144 17.34 -5.18 -3.12
C GLN A 144 17.40 -5.75 -4.54
N VAL A 145 16.33 -5.59 -5.32
CA VAL A 145 16.18 -6.21 -6.64
C VAL A 145 16.42 -5.16 -7.72
N ILE A 146 17.68 -5.03 -8.14
CA ILE A 146 18.11 -3.99 -9.08
C ILE A 146 17.81 -4.38 -10.54
N ARG A 147 17.83 -5.67 -10.87
CA ARG A 147 17.60 -6.22 -12.23
C ARG A 147 17.00 -7.63 -12.17
N GLY A 148 16.35 -8.05 -13.25
CA GLY A 148 15.90 -9.44 -13.43
C GLY A 148 14.63 -9.80 -12.64
N ALA A 149 13.88 -8.81 -12.18
CA ALA A 149 12.60 -9.03 -11.50
C ALA A 149 11.60 -9.77 -12.41
N GLU A 150 11.65 -9.48 -13.72
CA GLU A 150 10.82 -10.08 -14.76
C GLU A 150 11.04 -11.59 -14.96
N ASP A 151 12.23 -12.09 -14.62
CA ASP A 151 12.63 -13.50 -14.81
C ASP A 151 12.71 -14.26 -13.47
N SER A 152 12.33 -13.62 -12.36
CA SER A 152 12.47 -14.17 -11.01
C SER A 152 11.17 -14.73 -10.45
N VAL A 153 11.30 -15.76 -9.60
CA VAL A 153 10.21 -16.26 -8.75
C VAL A 153 10.45 -15.79 -7.33
N PHE A 154 9.45 -15.17 -6.72
CA PHE A 154 9.48 -14.61 -5.38
C PHE A 154 8.52 -15.35 -4.47
N ALA A 155 8.93 -15.61 -3.24
CA ALA A 155 8.03 -16.03 -2.17
C ALA A 155 7.48 -14.81 -1.44
N HIS A 156 6.41 -14.97 -0.67
CA HIS A 156 5.89 -13.90 0.19
C HIS A 156 6.96 -13.32 1.15
N SER A 157 7.94 -14.12 1.59
CA SER A 157 9.04 -13.70 2.47
C SER A 157 10.13 -12.87 1.77
N ARG A 158 10.09 -12.77 0.44
CA ARG A 158 10.97 -11.95 -0.39
C ARG A 158 10.18 -11.41 -1.58
N TRP A 159 9.07 -10.74 -1.31
CA TRP A 159 8.18 -10.21 -2.33
C TRP A 159 8.77 -8.96 -3.00
N TYR A 160 8.74 -8.89 -4.33
CA TYR A 160 9.35 -7.79 -5.08
C TYR A 160 8.77 -6.41 -4.74
N GLY A 161 7.55 -6.33 -4.20
CA GLY A 161 6.90 -5.06 -3.86
C GLY A 161 6.15 -4.48 -5.05
N ASN A 162 4.84 -4.32 -4.93
CA ASN A 162 3.96 -3.78 -5.96
C ASN A 162 2.73 -3.17 -5.27
N LEU A 163 2.16 -2.11 -5.85
CA LEU A 163 0.81 -1.66 -5.54
C LEU A 163 -0.17 -2.29 -6.55
N TYR A 164 -0.77 -3.41 -6.17
CA TYR A 164 -1.77 -4.10 -6.95
C TYR A 164 -3.07 -3.30 -7.01
N TYR A 165 -3.69 -3.28 -8.18
CA TYR A 165 -4.97 -2.59 -8.40
C TYR A 165 -6.01 -3.49 -9.08
N ASN A 166 -5.62 -4.64 -9.60
CA ASN A 166 -6.55 -5.59 -10.20
C ASN A 166 -6.02 -7.03 -10.13
N ILE A 167 -6.93 -7.99 -10.22
CA ILE A 167 -6.64 -9.42 -10.27
C ILE A 167 -7.50 -10.09 -11.33
N MET A 168 -6.93 -11.04 -12.06
CA MET A 168 -7.68 -11.98 -12.89
C MET A 168 -7.26 -13.41 -12.56
N MET A 169 -8.15 -14.35 -12.78
CA MET A 169 -7.89 -15.79 -12.58
C MET A 169 -7.96 -16.50 -13.92
N LYS A 170 -7.04 -17.43 -14.13
CA LYS A 170 -7.05 -18.40 -15.23
C LYS A 170 -6.75 -19.78 -14.67
N GLU A 171 -7.08 -20.79 -15.44
CA GLU A 171 -6.73 -22.17 -15.13
C GLU A 171 -5.62 -22.63 -16.08
N SER A 172 -4.65 -23.36 -15.54
CA SER A 172 -3.60 -24.02 -16.32
C SER A 172 -3.32 -25.37 -15.69
N ASN A 173 -3.39 -26.44 -16.50
CA ASN A 173 -3.20 -27.82 -16.04
C ASN A 173 -4.07 -28.20 -14.81
N GLY A 174 -5.32 -27.71 -14.76
CA GLY A 174 -6.23 -27.99 -13.64
C GLY A 174 -5.93 -27.22 -12.34
N ALA A 175 -4.97 -26.28 -12.36
CA ALA A 175 -4.63 -25.44 -11.22
C ALA A 175 -4.92 -23.96 -11.52
N PRO A 176 -5.43 -23.19 -10.54
CA PRO A 176 -5.65 -21.77 -10.72
C PRO A 176 -4.34 -21.00 -10.70
N ILE A 177 -4.23 -20.05 -11.63
CA ILE A 177 -3.17 -19.05 -11.69
C ILE A 177 -3.85 -17.68 -11.66
N TYR A 178 -3.45 -16.85 -10.73
CA TYR A 178 -3.94 -15.49 -10.62
C TYR A 178 -2.93 -14.54 -11.25
N PHE A 179 -3.38 -13.54 -11.98
CA PHE A 179 -2.51 -12.48 -12.50
C PHE A 179 -2.86 -11.19 -11.78
N LEU A 180 -1.90 -10.71 -10.99
CA LEU A 180 -2.00 -9.49 -10.21
C LEU A 180 -1.43 -8.34 -11.03
N PHE A 181 -2.26 -7.34 -11.33
CA PHE A 181 -1.84 -6.14 -12.02
C PHE A 181 -1.41 -5.10 -11.00
N GLY A 182 -0.15 -4.68 -11.09
CA GLY A 182 0.47 -3.80 -10.12
C GLY A 182 1.20 -2.63 -10.75
N TRP A 183 1.52 -1.67 -9.89
CA TRP A 183 2.40 -0.56 -10.18
C TRP A 183 3.56 -0.57 -9.19
N ASN A 184 4.79 -0.41 -9.68
CA ASN A 184 5.98 -0.24 -8.87
C ASN A 184 6.70 1.04 -9.32
N GLY A 185 6.82 1.99 -8.40
CA GLY A 185 7.52 3.26 -8.57
C GLY A 185 8.82 3.33 -7.75
N ASN A 186 9.34 2.20 -7.27
CA ASN A 186 10.59 2.16 -6.51
C ASN A 186 11.83 2.06 -7.44
N SER A 187 11.83 2.78 -8.55
CA SER A 187 13.03 2.89 -9.40
C SER A 187 13.32 4.35 -9.74
N MET A 188 14.59 4.74 -9.58
CA MET A 188 15.06 6.13 -9.71
C MET A 188 14.78 6.76 -11.10
N ASN A 189 14.44 5.95 -12.11
CA ASN A 189 14.27 6.40 -13.50
C ASN A 189 12.99 5.89 -14.20
N SER A 190 12.09 5.16 -13.54
CA SER A 190 10.85 4.69 -14.19
C SER A 190 9.78 4.18 -13.22
N ASP A 191 8.54 4.55 -13.47
CA ASP A 191 7.37 3.84 -12.96
C ASP A 191 7.04 2.66 -13.89
N ARG A 192 6.74 1.49 -13.33
CA ARG A 192 6.46 0.28 -14.12
C ARG A 192 5.09 -0.28 -13.79
N LYS A 193 4.29 -0.52 -14.83
CA LYS A 193 3.13 -1.41 -14.73
C LYS A 193 3.63 -2.84 -14.83
N MET A 194 3.20 -3.69 -13.90
CA MET A 194 3.65 -5.06 -13.76
C MET A 194 2.46 -6.02 -13.73
N VAL A 195 2.71 -7.26 -14.15
CA VAL A 195 1.77 -8.37 -14.02
C VAL A 195 2.50 -9.51 -13.32
N ASP A 196 2.11 -9.82 -12.09
CA ASP A 196 2.66 -10.94 -11.35
C ASP A 196 1.75 -12.16 -11.51
N ALA A 197 2.30 -13.25 -12.03
CA ALA A 197 1.63 -14.55 -11.94
C ALA A 197 1.73 -15.04 -10.49
N PHE A 198 0.60 -15.26 -9.84
CA PHE A 198 0.48 -15.60 -8.43
C PHE A 198 -0.17 -16.97 -8.27
N THR A 199 0.41 -17.79 -7.40
CA THR A 199 -0.09 -19.11 -7.03
C THR A 199 0.22 -19.41 -5.56
N PHE A 200 -0.38 -20.47 -5.03
CA PHE A 200 0.07 -21.08 -3.79
C PHE A 200 0.85 -22.36 -4.09
N ASP A 201 1.96 -22.58 -3.39
CA ASP A 201 2.65 -23.86 -3.44
C ASP A 201 1.87 -24.97 -2.69
N ARG A 202 2.42 -26.18 -2.70
CA ARG A 202 1.81 -27.34 -2.03
C ARG A 202 1.67 -27.15 -0.51
N GLN A 203 2.48 -26.30 0.09
CA GLN A 203 2.47 -25.95 1.50
C GLN A 203 1.57 -24.75 1.80
N GLY A 204 0.85 -24.23 0.79
CA GLY A 204 -0.02 -23.07 0.92
C GLY A 204 0.73 -21.74 1.04
N GLN A 205 2.02 -21.69 0.72
CA GLN A 205 2.79 -20.46 0.72
C GLN A 205 2.58 -19.70 -0.59
N ALA A 206 2.56 -18.37 -0.49
CA ALA A 206 2.35 -17.49 -1.61
C ALA A 206 3.61 -17.38 -2.49
N VAL A 207 3.44 -17.62 -3.79
CA VAL A 207 4.49 -17.60 -4.82
C VAL A 207 4.10 -16.63 -5.94
N PHE A 208 5.03 -15.75 -6.29
CA PHE A 208 4.91 -14.72 -7.33
C PHE A 208 5.92 -14.97 -8.44
N GLY A 209 5.50 -14.81 -9.68
CA GLY A 209 6.24 -15.24 -10.86
C GLY A 209 5.92 -16.69 -11.22
N ALA A 210 5.81 -16.94 -12.52
CA ALA A 210 5.70 -18.27 -13.09
C ALA A 210 6.22 -18.23 -14.54
N PRO A 211 6.74 -19.34 -15.10
CA PRO A 211 7.19 -19.41 -16.49
C PRO A 211 6.00 -19.45 -17.48
N VAL A 212 4.92 -18.72 -17.17
CA VAL A 212 3.71 -18.59 -17.99
C VAL A 212 3.84 -17.48 -19.03
N PHE A 213 4.82 -16.59 -18.87
CA PHE A 213 5.13 -15.55 -19.83
C PHE A 213 6.24 -15.98 -20.78
N ASN A 214 6.01 -15.77 -22.08
CA ASN A 214 7.07 -15.83 -23.08
C ASN A 214 7.78 -14.47 -23.10
N VAL A 215 9.02 -14.42 -22.64
CA VAL A 215 9.83 -13.19 -22.72
C VAL A 215 10.38 -13.04 -24.13
N ILE A 216 9.95 -11.99 -24.82
CA ILE A 216 10.50 -11.60 -26.13
C ILE A 216 11.41 -10.40 -25.90
N ASP A 217 12.72 -10.59 -26.08
CA ASP A 217 13.69 -9.51 -26.03
C ASP A 217 14.17 -9.20 -27.45
N ARG A 218 14.02 -7.93 -27.89
CA ARG A 218 14.42 -7.46 -29.22
C ARG A 218 13.97 -8.38 -30.38
N GLY A 219 12.73 -8.85 -30.33
CA GLY A 219 12.16 -9.73 -31.37
C GLY A 219 12.64 -11.18 -31.34
N LYS A 220 13.47 -11.57 -30.36
CA LYS A 220 13.91 -12.95 -30.15
C LYS A 220 13.25 -13.52 -28.90
N ARG A 221 12.66 -14.71 -29.02
CA ARG A 221 12.15 -15.46 -27.87
C ARG A 221 13.34 -15.86 -26.98
N LYS A 222 13.36 -15.39 -25.74
CA LYS A 222 14.26 -15.93 -24.72
C LYS A 222 13.68 -17.29 -24.30
N LYS A 223 14.46 -18.37 -24.41
CA LYS A 223 14.01 -19.67 -23.90
C LYS A 223 13.95 -19.59 -22.37
N ASN A 224 12.77 -19.75 -21.79
CA ASN A 224 12.62 -19.94 -20.35
C ASN A 224 13.45 -21.18 -19.97
N GLN A 225 14.55 -20.99 -19.24
CA GLN A 225 15.25 -22.13 -18.64
C GLN A 225 14.36 -22.61 -17.48
N PRO A 226 13.94 -23.88 -17.46
CA PRO A 226 13.25 -24.40 -16.29
C PRO A 226 14.26 -24.44 -15.15
N HIS A 227 14.24 -23.43 -14.28
CA HIS A 227 14.76 -23.61 -12.94
C HIS A 227 13.80 -24.57 -12.26
N GLY A 228 14.21 -25.85 -12.22
CA GLY A 228 13.39 -26.96 -11.77
C GLY A 228 12.83 -26.70 -10.39
N ILE A 229 11.55 -26.38 -10.33
CA ILE A 229 10.73 -26.64 -9.16
C ILE A 229 9.90 -27.85 -9.57
N GLY A 230 10.27 -29.00 -9.02
CA GLY A 230 9.48 -30.20 -9.15
C GLY A 230 8.11 -29.93 -8.55
N ILE A 231 7.12 -29.72 -9.42
CA ILE A 231 6.09 -30.74 -9.60
C ILE A 231 5.51 -31.23 -8.31
#